data_AF-A0AAQ3PCX0-F1
#
_entry.id   AF-A0AAQ3PCX0-F1
#
_cell.length_a   1.000
_cell.length_b   1.000
_cell.length_c   1.000
_cell.angle_alpha   90.00
_cell.angle_beta   90.00
_cell.angle_gamma   90.00
#
_symmetry.space_group_name_H-M   'P 1'
#
loop_
_entity.id
_entity.type
_entity.pdbx_description
1 polymer ?
#
loop_
_entity_poly.entity_id
_entity_poly.type
_entity_poly.pdbx_seq_one_letter_code
_entity_poly.pdbx_strand_id
1 'polypeptide(L)'
;NFTHMGKKLGPCFHCGIDVTPLWRNGPEDKPVLCNACGSRYKKRGSLGLEDYLPKNFQPEFFDKYKYKKGRKKIFLFQSIYVTDAYLVWNVFLSIFLTVVSNFCQLRKVDVYGVLRFLQRNVQK
;
A
#
# COMPACT_ATOMS: atom_id res chain seq x y z
N ASN A 1 -28.15 -31.60 5.95
CA ASN A 1 -28.31 -31.30 4.51
C ASN A 1 -29.11 -30.03 4.34
N PHE A 2 -28.41 -28.91 4.10
CA PHE A 2 -29.02 -27.58 3.95
C PHE A 2 -29.55 -27.41 2.53
N THR A 3 -30.74 -27.92 2.28
CA THR A 3 -31.47 -27.73 1.03
C THR A 3 -32.77 -26.99 1.31
N HIS A 4 -32.76 -25.68 1.11
CA HIS A 4 -33.97 -24.96 0.73
C HIS A 4 -33.71 -24.34 -0.65
N MET A 5 -34.35 -24.93 -1.66
CA MET A 5 -34.48 -24.44 -3.04
C MET A 5 -33.24 -24.53 -3.96
N GLY A 6 -32.71 -25.74 -4.18
CA GLY A 6 -32.14 -26.15 -5.49
C GLY A 6 -30.96 -25.35 -6.08
N LYS A 7 -30.35 -24.41 -5.36
CA LYS A 7 -29.16 -23.68 -5.79
C LYS A 7 -28.10 -23.81 -4.70
N LYS A 8 -26.85 -24.10 -5.10
CA LYS A 8 -25.69 -24.07 -4.18
C LYS A 8 -25.52 -22.64 -3.67
N LEU A 9 -26.15 -22.32 -2.55
CA LEU A 9 -26.04 -21.00 -1.93
C LEU A 9 -25.02 -21.13 -0.81
N GLY A 10 -23.78 -20.84 -1.19
CA GLY A 10 -22.65 -20.85 -0.28
C GLY A 10 -22.75 -19.71 0.75
N PRO A 11 -21.90 -19.75 1.78
CA PRO A 11 -21.88 -18.76 2.85
C PRO A 11 -21.70 -17.32 2.32
N CYS A 12 -22.26 -16.36 3.04
CA CYS A 12 -22.19 -14.95 2.69
C CYS A 12 -20.73 -14.47 2.61
N PHE A 13 -20.33 -13.87 1.49
CA PHE A 13 -18.96 -13.35 1.30
C PHE A 13 -18.60 -12.12 2.16
N HIS A 14 -19.56 -11.62 2.96
CA HIS A 14 -19.32 -10.54 3.89
C HIS A 14 -19.41 -10.91 5.37
N CYS A 15 -20.21 -11.91 5.75
CA CYS A 15 -20.33 -12.28 7.15
C CYS A 15 -20.15 -13.77 7.43
N GLY A 16 -19.93 -14.58 6.39
CA GLY A 16 -19.72 -16.01 6.50
C GLY A 16 -20.95 -16.82 6.89
N ILE A 17 -22.10 -16.18 7.17
CA ILE A 17 -23.31 -16.94 7.55
C ILE A 17 -23.73 -17.88 6.41
N ASP A 18 -24.05 -19.11 6.79
CA ASP A 18 -24.47 -20.22 5.93
C ASP A 18 -26.00 -20.40 5.90
N VAL A 19 -26.70 -19.81 6.87
CA VAL A 19 -28.15 -19.80 6.95
C VAL A 19 -28.68 -18.38 6.81
N THR A 20 -29.55 -18.14 5.82
CA THR A 20 -30.24 -16.86 5.65
C THR A 20 -31.59 -17.07 4.98
N PRO A 21 -32.63 -16.28 5.32
CA PRO A 21 -33.95 -16.44 4.71
C PRO A 21 -33.98 -16.07 3.23
N LEU A 22 -33.03 -15.26 2.76
CA LEU A 22 -32.92 -14.87 1.35
C LEU A 22 -31.47 -14.55 1.01
N TRP A 23 -30.97 -15.16 -0.05
CA TRP A 23 -29.69 -14.82 -0.64
C TRP A 23 -29.86 -13.73 -1.69
N ARG A 24 -28.89 -12.82 -1.74
CA ARG A 24 -28.86 -11.68 -2.67
C ARG A 24 -27.55 -11.74 -3.45
N ASN A 25 -27.61 -11.27 -4.69
CA ASN A 25 -26.41 -11.06 -5.49
C ASN A 25 -25.70 -9.79 -4.99
N GLY A 26 -24.39 -9.87 -4.85
CA GLY A 26 -23.53 -8.76 -4.50
C GLY A 26 -22.62 -8.33 -5.65
N PRO A 27 -21.63 -7.46 -5.36
CA PRO A 27 -20.65 -7.03 -6.36
C PRO A 27 -19.73 -8.17 -6.82
N GLU A 28 -18.93 -7.93 -7.86
CA GLU A 28 -17.96 -8.91 -8.37
C GLU A 28 -17.01 -9.45 -7.29
N ASP A 29 -16.62 -8.62 -6.32
CA ASP A 29 -15.76 -9.04 -5.21
C ASP A 29 -16.49 -9.91 -4.19
N LYS A 30 -17.82 -9.82 -4.07
CA LYS A 30 -18.63 -10.56 -3.09
C LYS A 30 -19.95 -10.98 -3.74
N PRO A 31 -19.93 -11.99 -4.63
CA PRO A 31 -21.06 -12.27 -5.52
C PRO A 31 -22.30 -12.77 -4.79
N VAL A 32 -22.14 -13.37 -3.61
CA VAL A 32 -23.24 -13.90 -2.78
C VAL A 32 -23.25 -13.21 -1.42
N LEU A 33 -24.37 -12.57 -1.11
CA LEU A 33 -24.61 -11.89 0.16
C LEU A 33 -25.87 -12.46 0.83
N CYS A 34 -25.88 -12.50 2.15
CA CYS A 34 -27.10 -12.81 2.90
C CYS A 34 -28.11 -11.65 2.82
N ASN A 35 -29.33 -11.87 3.31
CA ASN A 35 -30.40 -10.86 3.23
C ASN A 35 -30.00 -9.52 3.86
N ALA A 36 -29.36 -9.55 5.02
CA ALA A 36 -28.93 -8.36 5.75
C ALA A 36 -27.81 -7.61 5.02
N CYS A 37 -26.75 -8.32 4.64
CA CYS A 37 -25.59 -7.74 3.95
C CYS A 37 -25.96 -7.18 2.57
N GLY A 38 -26.77 -7.92 1.79
CA GLY A 38 -27.22 -7.47 0.48
C GLY A 38 -28.16 -6.26 0.53
N SER A 39 -29.02 -6.17 1.56
CA SER A 39 -29.88 -4.99 1.75
C SER A 39 -29.06 -3.74 2.08
N ARG A 40 -27.99 -3.88 2.88
CA ARG A 40 -27.08 -2.76 3.17
C ARG A 40 -26.25 -2.36 1.97
N TYR A 41 -25.73 -3.33 1.23
CA TYR A 41 -25.02 -3.08 -0.02
C TYR A 41 -25.90 -2.32 -1.02
N LYS A 42 -27.18 -2.70 -1.18
CA LYS A 42 -28.11 -1.96 -2.06
C LYS A 42 -28.32 -0.50 -1.62
N LYS A 43 -28.29 -0.22 -0.31
CA LYS A 43 -28.57 1.12 0.24
C LYS A 43 -27.34 2.05 0.24
N ARG A 44 -26.15 1.50 0.48
CA ARG A 44 -24.92 2.28 0.75
C ARG A 44 -23.72 1.85 -0.11
N GLY A 45 -23.89 0.89 -1.01
CA GLY A 45 -22.80 0.30 -1.81
C GLY A 45 -21.77 -0.42 -0.95
N SER A 46 -20.54 -0.51 -1.46
CA SER A 46 -19.42 -1.19 -0.81
C SER A 46 -19.03 -0.54 0.53
N LEU A 47 -19.15 0.79 0.66
CA LEU A 47 -18.85 1.52 1.89
C LEU A 47 -19.72 1.05 3.07
N GLY A 48 -21.03 0.87 2.83
CA GLY A 48 -21.93 0.39 3.89
C GLY A 48 -21.71 -1.06 4.31
N LEU A 49 -20.85 -1.79 3.61
CA LEU A 49 -20.45 -3.15 3.93
C LEU A 49 -19.13 -3.18 4.71
N GLU A 50 -18.24 -2.20 4.50
CA GLU A 50 -17.00 -2.06 5.26
C GLU A 50 -17.26 -1.61 6.71
N ASP A 51 -18.22 -0.70 6.90
CA ASP A 51 -18.60 -0.20 8.25
C ASP A 51 -19.60 -1.11 8.98
N TYR A 52 -20.07 -2.17 8.34
CA TYR A 52 -21.09 -3.06 8.91
C TYR A 52 -20.48 -4.39 9.32
N LEU A 53 -20.56 -4.70 10.61
CA LEU A 53 -20.28 -6.04 11.13
C LEU A 53 -21.57 -6.61 11.74
N PRO A 54 -22.18 -7.66 11.14
CA PRO A 54 -23.33 -8.32 11.74
C PRO A 54 -22.90 -9.13 12.97
N LYS A 55 -23.82 -9.33 13.92
CA LYS A 55 -23.55 -10.08 15.17
C LYS A 55 -23.15 -11.55 14.92
N ASN A 56 -23.67 -12.16 13.86
CA ASN A 56 -23.38 -13.55 13.48
C ASN A 56 -22.21 -13.63 12.49
N PHE A 57 -21.21 -12.78 12.66
CA PHE A 57 -20.03 -12.75 11.80
C PHE A 57 -19.15 -13.96 12.07
N GLN A 58 -18.84 -14.73 11.02
CA GLN A 58 -17.90 -15.86 11.08
C GLN A 58 -16.51 -15.40 10.58
N PRO A 59 -15.53 -15.20 11.48
CA PRO A 59 -14.21 -14.69 11.12
C PRO A 59 -13.39 -15.68 10.28
N GLU A 60 -13.57 -16.98 10.50
CA GLU A 60 -12.82 -18.06 9.82
C GLU A 60 -13.00 -18.05 8.29
N PHE A 61 -14.10 -17.49 7.79
CA PHE A 61 -14.38 -17.41 6.36
C PHE A 61 -13.59 -16.29 5.64
N PHE A 62 -13.15 -15.26 6.37
CA PHE A 62 -12.54 -14.06 5.77
C PHE A 62 -11.09 -14.24 5.32
N ASP A 63 -10.33 -15.09 6.01
CA ASP A 63 -8.89 -15.28 5.74
C ASP A 63 -8.64 -15.82 4.33
N LYS A 64 -9.58 -16.62 3.81
CA LYS A 64 -9.54 -17.16 2.45
C LYS A 64 -9.78 -16.09 1.38
N TYR A 65 -10.56 -15.04 1.67
CA TYR A 65 -10.93 -14.01 0.71
C TYR A 65 -10.00 -12.79 0.72
N LYS A 66 -9.45 -12.41 1.89
CA LYS A 66 -8.44 -11.33 1.99
C LYS A 66 -7.18 -11.64 1.17
N TYR A 67 -6.79 -12.92 1.05
CA TYR A 67 -5.60 -13.35 0.32
C TYR A 67 -5.61 -12.91 -1.16
N LYS A 68 -6.79 -12.74 -1.78
CA LYS A 68 -6.90 -12.27 -3.18
C LYS A 68 -6.77 -10.75 -3.35
N LYS A 69 -6.92 -9.94 -2.30
CA LYS A 69 -6.90 -8.45 -2.37
C LYS A 69 -5.51 -7.85 -2.14
N GLY A 70 -4.48 -8.67 -1.91
CA GLY A 70 -3.17 -8.25 -1.38
C GLY A 70 -2.00 -8.18 -2.38
N ARG A 71 -2.20 -7.97 -3.69
CA ARG A 71 -1.07 -7.72 -4.61
C ARG A 71 -1.40 -6.66 -5.65
N LYS A 72 -1.46 -5.38 -5.29
CA LYS A 72 -1.01 -4.25 -6.12
C LYS A 72 -0.88 -3.02 -5.22
N LYS A 73 0.32 -2.75 -4.69
CA LYS A 73 0.87 -1.43 -4.30
C LYS A 73 2.00 -1.63 -3.29
N ILE A 74 3.22 -1.91 -3.77
CA ILE A 74 4.50 -1.72 -3.05
C ILE A 74 5.69 -1.64 -4.05
N PHE A 75 5.47 -1.18 -5.29
CA PHE A 75 6.58 -1.09 -6.27
C PHE A 75 6.78 0.28 -6.93
N LEU A 76 5.93 1.27 -6.66
CA LEU A 76 6.07 2.60 -7.26
C LEU A 76 6.59 3.68 -6.30
N PHE A 77 6.45 3.50 -4.99
CA PHE A 77 6.85 4.53 -4.02
C PHE A 77 8.34 4.46 -3.67
N GLN A 78 8.92 3.25 -3.55
CA GLN A 78 10.30 3.11 -3.05
C GLN A 78 11.37 3.59 -4.05
N SER A 79 11.08 3.54 -5.36
CA SER A 79 12.05 3.96 -6.38
C SER A 79 12.14 5.48 -6.56
N ILE A 80 11.05 6.23 -6.34
CA ILE A 80 11.03 7.70 -6.52
C ILE A 80 11.86 8.41 -5.45
N TYR A 81 11.71 8.03 -4.17
CA TYR A 81 12.50 8.62 -3.08
C TYR A 81 14.00 8.33 -3.21
N VAL A 82 14.36 7.16 -3.73
CA VAL A 82 15.77 6.78 -3.92
C VAL A 82 16.40 7.55 -5.08
N THR A 83 15.66 7.83 -6.16
CA THR A 83 16.15 8.64 -7.28
C THR A 83 16.35 10.11 -6.89
N ASP A 84 15.43 10.69 -6.12
CA ASP A 84 15.52 12.11 -5.72
C ASP A 84 16.71 12.37 -4.80
N ALA A 85 16.96 11.49 -3.82
CA ALA A 85 18.11 11.63 -2.92
C ALA A 85 19.45 11.48 -3.64
N TYR A 86 19.56 10.52 -4.57
CA TYR A 86 20.79 10.31 -5.35
C TYR A 86 21.06 11.48 -6.29
N LEU A 87 20.03 11.98 -6.98
CA LEU A 87 20.18 13.12 -7.89
C LEU A 87 20.62 14.38 -7.12
N VAL A 88 20.00 14.63 -5.97
CA VAL A 88 20.35 15.75 -5.07
C VAL A 88 21.80 15.63 -4.62
N TRP A 89 22.24 14.45 -4.16
CA TRP A 89 23.63 14.23 -3.73
C TRP A 89 24.65 14.51 -4.85
N ASN A 90 24.37 14.05 -6.08
CA ASN A 90 25.27 14.27 -7.22
C ASN A 90 25.34 15.73 -7.64
N VAL A 91 24.21 16.46 -7.63
CA VAL A 91 24.19 17.90 -7.92
C VAL A 91 25.01 18.66 -6.87
N PHE A 92 24.83 18.37 -5.57
CA PHE A 92 25.63 18.98 -4.52
C PHE A 92 27.13 18.69 -4.65
N LEU A 93 27.49 17.43 -4.93
CA LEU A 93 28.89 17.04 -5.12
C LEU A 93 29.53 17.77 -6.32
N SER A 94 28.80 17.90 -7.43
CA SER A 94 29.28 18.60 -8.63
C SER A 94 29.53 20.09 -8.38
N ILE A 95 28.61 20.77 -7.67
CA ILE A 95 28.74 22.17 -7.30
C ILE A 95 29.93 22.35 -6.35
N PHE A 96 30.05 21.50 -5.32
CA PHE A 96 31.13 21.56 -4.36
C PHE A 96 32.50 21.39 -5.02
N LEU A 97 32.67 20.37 -5.86
CA LEU A 97 33.92 20.13 -6.58
C LEU A 97 34.27 21.29 -7.52
N THR A 98 33.28 21.87 -8.19
CA THR A 98 33.49 23.02 -9.08
C THR A 98 33.93 24.27 -8.29
N VAL A 99 33.29 24.54 -7.15
CA VAL A 99 33.68 25.66 -6.27
C VAL A 99 35.09 25.47 -5.71
N VAL A 100 35.41 24.27 -5.23
CA VAL A 100 36.75 23.94 -4.70
C VAL A 100 37.81 24.06 -5.79
N SER A 101 37.53 23.56 -7.00
CA SER A 101 38.45 23.64 -8.15
C SER A 101 38.71 25.10 -8.55
N ASN A 102 37.65 25.90 -8.72
CA ASN A 102 37.78 27.33 -9.06
C ASN A 102 38.52 28.11 -7.96
N PHE A 103 38.24 27.82 -6.68
CA PHE A 103 38.95 28.44 -5.57
C PHE A 103 40.44 28.08 -5.54
N CYS A 104 40.79 26.82 -5.81
CA CYS A 104 42.19 26.39 -5.88
C CYS A 104 42.92 27.00 -7.07
N GLN A 105 42.27 27.12 -8.23
CA GLN A 105 42.82 27.80 -9.41
C GLN A 105 43.10 29.29 -9.14
N LEU A 106 42.18 30.00 -8.47
CA LEU A 106 42.33 31.42 -8.13
C LEU A 106 43.44 31.69 -7.11
N ARG A 107 43.81 30.70 -6.28
CA ARG A 107 44.80 30.85 -5.21
C ARG A 107 46.12 30.13 -5.48
N LYS A 108 46.27 29.42 -6.61
CA LYS A 108 47.42 28.52 -6.92
C LYS A 108 47.74 27.54 -5.79
N VAL A 109 46.71 27.05 -5.11
CA VAL A 109 46.85 26.10 -3.98
C VAL A 109 46.55 24.68 -4.47
N ASP A 110 47.28 23.70 -3.96
CA ASP A 110 47.04 22.29 -4.26
C ASP A 110 45.67 21.83 -3.72
N VAL A 111 44.77 21.47 -4.65
CA VAL A 111 43.41 20.97 -4.40
C VAL A 111 43.41 19.80 -3.41
N TYR A 112 44.37 18.89 -3.53
CA TYR A 112 44.44 17.69 -2.70
C TYR A 112 44.86 18.02 -1.26
N GLY A 113 45.61 19.10 -1.05
CA GLY A 113 45.97 19.60 0.28
C GLY A 113 44.79 20.20 1.03
N VAL A 114 43.94 20.98 0.33
CA VAL A 114 42.74 21.61 0.90
C VAL A 114 41.68 20.56 1.27
N LEU A 115 41.42 19.59 0.40
CA LEU A 115 40.50 18.49 0.68
C LEU A 115 40.93 17.70 1.93
N ARG A 116 42.23 17.37 2.06
CA ARG A 116 42.77 16.66 3.22
C ARG A 116 42.69 17.47 4.52
N PHE A 117 42.78 18.79 4.46
CA PHE A 117 42.59 19.67 5.62
C PHE A 117 41.13 19.76 6.06
N LEU A 118 40.20 19.91 5.11
CA LEU A 118 38.76 19.91 5.42
C LEU A 118 38.33 18.56 6.03
N GLN A 119 38.84 17.45 5.51
CA GLN A 119 38.53 16.10 6.01
C GLN A 119 38.98 15.87 7.46
N ARG A 120 40.09 16.50 7.90
CA ARG A 120 40.55 16.45 9.30
C ARG A 120 39.71 17.30 10.26
N ASN A 121 39.02 18.32 9.77
CA ASN A 121 38.20 19.23 10.60
C ASN A 121 36.73 18.85 10.65
N VAL A 122 36.23 18.01 9.72
CA VAL A 122 34.87 17.44 9.78
C VAL A 122 34.77 16.23 10.72
N GLN A 123 35.89 15.60 11.07
CA GLN A 123 35.96 14.41 11.95
C GLN A 123 36.36 14.74 13.40
N LYS A 124 36.37 16.02 13.78
CA LYS A 124 36.46 16.49 15.17
C LYS A 124 35.14 17.11 15.57
#